data_AF-A0A7J8M4V1-F1
#
_entry.id   AF-A0A7J8M4V1-F1
#
_cell.length_a   1.000
_cell.length_b   1.000
_cell.length_c   1.000
_cell.angle_alpha   90.00
_cell.angle_beta   90.00
_cell.angle_gamma   90.00
#
_symmetry.space_group_name_H-M   'P 1'
#
loop_
_entity.id
_entity.type
_entity.pdbx_description
1 polymer ?
#
loop_
_entity_poly.entity_id
_entity_poly.type
_entity_poly.pdbx_seq_one_letter_code
_entity_poly.pdbx_strand_id
1 'polypeptide(L)'
;MTLAKSEAKILHDKISDKHYTDEEVIRIVSTRSKAQLNATLNHYNTSFGNAINKDLKADPSDEFLKLLRAVIKCFTTPEQYFEKVLRQAINKLGSDEWALTRVVTTRAEVDMVRIKEAYQRRNSIPLEQAIAKDTSGDYEKFLLALIGAGDA
;
A
#
# COMPACT_ATOMS: atom_id res chain seq x y z
N MET A 1 -23.38 -20.63 -2.45
CA MET A 1 -22.30 -19.82 -1.85
C MET A 1 -21.89 -18.77 -2.88
N THR A 2 -21.72 -17.49 -2.52
CA THR A 2 -21.30 -16.47 -3.50
C THR A 2 -19.82 -16.66 -3.86
N LEU A 3 -19.42 -16.21 -5.06
CA LEU A 3 -18.02 -16.32 -5.52
C LEU A 3 -17.04 -15.74 -4.50
N ALA A 4 -17.33 -14.55 -3.96
CA ALA A 4 -16.46 -13.88 -3.00
C ALA A 4 -16.28 -14.66 -1.68
N LYS A 5 -17.33 -15.32 -1.18
CA LYS A 5 -17.24 -16.22 0.00
C LYS A 5 -16.41 -17.46 -0.30
N SER A 6 -16.60 -18.06 -1.49
CA SER A 6 -15.84 -19.24 -1.91
C SER A 6 -14.35 -18.91 -2.05
N GLU A 7 -14.02 -17.80 -2.72
CA GLU A 7 -12.64 -17.36 -2.91
C GLU A 7 -11.98 -16.92 -1.60
N ALA A 8 -12.73 -16.33 -0.67
CA ALA A 8 -12.22 -16.00 0.66
C ALA A 8 -11.77 -17.26 1.41
N LYS A 9 -12.56 -18.34 1.33
CA LYS A 9 -12.19 -19.63 1.90
C LYS A 9 -10.96 -20.23 1.22
N ILE A 10 -10.91 -20.22 -0.11
CA ILE A 10 -9.73 -20.70 -0.87
C ILE A 10 -8.46 -19.96 -0.42
N LEU A 11 -8.51 -18.62 -0.37
CA LEU A 11 -7.37 -17.84 0.11
C LEU A 11 -6.96 -18.23 1.53
N HIS A 12 -7.91 -18.38 2.45
CA HIS A 12 -7.64 -18.75 3.83
C HIS A 12 -6.99 -20.13 3.95
N ASP A 13 -7.54 -21.13 3.28
CA ASP A 13 -7.04 -22.51 3.33
C ASP A 13 -5.60 -22.56 2.80
N LYS A 14 -5.34 -21.94 1.64
CA LYS A 14 -3.98 -21.90 1.05
C LYS A 14 -2.97 -21.11 1.88
N ILE A 15 -3.37 -19.97 2.45
CA ILE A 15 -2.49 -19.14 3.29
C ILE A 15 -2.18 -19.86 4.60
N SER A 16 -3.16 -20.55 5.20
CA SER A 16 -2.97 -21.32 6.43
C SER A 16 -1.96 -22.46 6.25
N ASP A 17 -2.00 -23.11 5.10
CA ASP A 17 -1.05 -24.16 4.70
C ASP A 17 0.30 -23.60 4.19
N LYS A 18 0.48 -22.28 4.20
CA LYS A 18 1.67 -21.57 3.69
C LYS A 18 1.92 -21.75 2.18
N HIS A 19 0.89 -22.13 1.42
CA HIS A 19 0.93 -22.23 -0.04
C HIS A 19 0.67 -20.85 -0.68
N TYR A 20 1.53 -19.87 -0.39
CA TYR A 20 1.32 -18.47 -0.84
C TYR A 20 1.38 -18.31 -2.36
N THR A 21 2.15 -19.16 -3.04
CA THR A 21 2.34 -19.16 -4.50
C THR A 21 1.38 -20.09 -5.23
N ASP A 22 0.35 -20.60 -4.55
CA ASP A 22 -0.67 -21.44 -5.17
C ASP A 22 -1.38 -20.69 -6.31
N GLU A 23 -1.65 -21.40 -7.40
CA GLU A 23 -2.25 -20.82 -8.62
C GLU A 23 -3.57 -20.11 -8.31
N GLU A 24 -4.36 -20.60 -7.35
CA GLU A 24 -5.62 -19.97 -6.97
C GLU A 24 -5.39 -18.65 -6.23
N VAL A 25 -4.35 -18.54 -5.40
CA VAL A 25 -3.98 -17.27 -4.74
C VAL A 25 -3.60 -16.25 -5.80
N ILE A 26 -2.74 -16.66 -6.75
CA ILE A 26 -2.30 -15.80 -7.86
C ILE A 26 -3.49 -15.40 -8.72
N ARG A 27 -4.34 -16.34 -9.12
CA ARG A 27 -5.52 -16.10 -9.96
C ARG A 27 -6.47 -15.09 -9.30
N ILE A 28 -6.79 -15.28 -8.02
CA ILE A 28 -7.73 -14.40 -7.31
C ILE A 28 -7.20 -12.98 -7.22
N VAL A 29 -5.91 -12.81 -6.88
CA VAL A 29 -5.31 -11.49 -6.67
C VAL A 29 -5.00 -10.77 -7.99
N SER A 30 -4.67 -11.49 -9.07
CA SER A 30 -4.24 -10.89 -10.34
C SER A 30 -5.36 -10.71 -11.37
N THR A 31 -6.41 -11.53 -11.35
CA THR A 31 -7.42 -11.55 -12.44
C THR A 31 -8.76 -10.95 -12.05
N ARG A 32 -9.06 -10.80 -10.76
CA ARG A 32 -10.34 -10.25 -10.30
C ARG A 32 -10.35 -8.73 -10.40
N SER A 33 -11.54 -8.17 -10.67
CA SER A 33 -11.72 -6.72 -10.59
C SER A 33 -11.49 -6.23 -9.16
N LYS A 34 -11.10 -4.96 -9.00
CA LYS A 34 -10.89 -4.35 -7.67
C LYS A 34 -12.11 -4.50 -6.77
N ALA A 35 -13.32 -4.33 -7.33
CA ALA A 35 -14.57 -4.48 -6.60
C ALA A 35 -14.77 -5.92 -6.09
N GLN A 36 -14.53 -6.92 -6.96
CA GLN A 36 -14.64 -8.33 -6.58
C GLN A 36 -13.58 -8.71 -5.55
N LEU A 37 -12.32 -8.29 -5.74
CA LEU A 37 -11.25 -8.55 -4.78
C LEU A 37 -11.57 -7.94 -3.41
N ASN A 38 -12.04 -6.70 -3.35
CA ASN A 38 -12.50 -6.08 -2.10
C ASN A 38 -13.63 -6.88 -1.44
N ALA A 39 -14.62 -7.35 -2.21
CA ALA A 39 -15.70 -8.18 -1.67
C ALA A 39 -15.17 -9.50 -1.09
N THR A 40 -14.23 -10.16 -1.78
CA THR A 40 -13.55 -11.37 -1.30
C THR A 40 -12.80 -11.12 0.00
N LEU A 41 -12.00 -10.04 0.08
CA LEU A 41 -11.24 -9.72 1.29
C LEU A 41 -12.12 -9.27 2.47
N ASN A 42 -13.26 -8.63 2.20
CA ASN A 42 -14.25 -8.33 3.24
C ASN A 42 -14.87 -9.62 3.82
N HIS A 43 -15.19 -10.59 2.95
CA HIS A 43 -15.64 -11.90 3.40
C HIS A 43 -14.55 -12.67 4.16
N TYR A 44 -13.29 -12.57 3.73
CA TYR A 44 -12.16 -13.13 4.46
C TYR A 44 -12.12 -12.58 5.90
N ASN A 45 -12.11 -11.25 6.05
CA ASN A 45 -12.06 -10.60 7.36
C ASN A 45 -13.25 -10.99 8.26
N THR A 46 -14.46 -11.04 7.67
CA THR A 46 -15.68 -11.38 8.42
C THR A 46 -15.72 -12.85 8.85
N SER A 47 -15.22 -13.76 8.00
CA SER A 47 -15.32 -15.20 8.24
C SER A 47 -14.21 -15.73 9.14
N PHE A 48 -13.02 -15.11 9.12
CA PHE A 48 -11.82 -15.60 9.83
C PHE A 48 -11.36 -14.66 10.96
N GLY A 49 -12.01 -13.51 11.15
CA GLY A 49 -11.79 -12.62 12.30
C GLY A 49 -10.60 -11.67 12.16
N ASN A 50 -9.84 -11.74 11.07
CA ASN A 50 -8.76 -10.81 10.79
C ASN A 50 -8.54 -10.54 9.30
N ALA A 51 -7.98 -9.36 9.01
CA ALA A 51 -7.62 -8.99 7.65
C ALA A 51 -6.49 -9.89 7.14
N ILE A 52 -6.59 -10.32 5.87
CA ILE A 52 -5.62 -11.18 5.17
C ILE A 52 -4.14 -10.75 5.35
N ASN A 53 -3.88 -9.45 5.42
CA ASN A 53 -2.54 -8.91 5.63
C ASN A 53 -1.91 -9.28 6.98
N LYS A 54 -2.68 -9.76 7.97
CA LYS A 54 -2.16 -10.30 9.22
C LYS A 54 -1.63 -11.72 9.04
N ASP A 55 -2.30 -12.53 8.22
CA ASP A 55 -1.91 -13.93 7.98
C ASP A 55 -0.72 -14.02 7.01
N LEU A 56 -0.54 -13.01 6.15
CA LEU A 56 0.63 -12.86 5.27
C LEU A 56 1.89 -12.31 5.98
N LYS A 57 2.06 -12.57 7.27
CA LYS A 57 3.21 -12.09 8.09
C LYS A 57 4.00 -13.21 8.76
N ALA A 58 3.75 -14.47 8.40
CA ALA A 58 4.41 -15.62 9.00
C ALA A 58 5.94 -15.53 8.92
N ASP A 59 6.48 -15.06 7.79
CA ASP A 59 7.90 -14.80 7.60
C ASP A 59 8.13 -13.32 7.20
N PRO A 60 8.74 -12.49 8.06
CA PRO A 60 9.08 -11.11 7.73
C PRO A 60 10.17 -10.95 6.67
N SER A 61 11.00 -11.97 6.47
CA SER A 61 12.10 -11.97 5.49
C SER A 61 11.65 -12.37 4.08
N ASP A 62 10.53 -13.09 3.96
CA ASP A 62 9.96 -13.54 2.70
C ASP A 62 9.52 -12.37 1.80
N GLU A 63 10.21 -12.22 0.67
CA GLU A 63 9.96 -11.19 -0.34
C GLU A 63 8.65 -11.40 -1.09
N PHE A 64 8.21 -12.64 -1.29
CA PHE A 64 6.95 -12.93 -1.94
C PHE A 64 5.77 -12.52 -1.05
N LEU A 65 5.85 -12.77 0.26
CA LEU A 65 4.86 -12.27 1.22
C LEU A 65 4.83 -10.74 1.30
N LYS A 66 5.99 -10.07 1.17
CA LYS A 66 6.03 -8.60 1.05
C LYS A 66 5.34 -8.13 -0.23
N LEU A 67 5.61 -8.77 -1.35
CA LEU A 67 4.99 -8.48 -2.64
C LEU A 67 3.47 -8.68 -2.59
N LEU A 68 2.99 -9.82 -2.10
CA LEU A 68 1.56 -10.14 -2.05
C LEU A 68 0.78 -9.12 -1.21
N ARG A 69 1.32 -8.73 -0.05
CA ARG A 69 0.75 -7.64 0.78
C ARG A 69 0.76 -6.30 0.06
N ALA A 70 1.81 -5.99 -0.70
CA ALA A 70 1.89 -4.76 -1.48
C ALA A 70 0.81 -4.74 -2.57
N VAL A 71 0.68 -5.82 -3.36
CA VAL A 71 -0.32 -5.95 -4.43
C VAL A 71 -1.74 -5.80 -3.87
N ILE A 72 -2.06 -6.47 -2.76
CA ILE A 72 -3.36 -6.34 -2.10
C ILE A 72 -3.63 -4.88 -1.73
N LYS A 73 -2.66 -4.18 -1.12
CA LYS A 73 -2.84 -2.75 -0.80
C LYS A 73 -3.00 -1.88 -2.03
N CYS A 74 -2.20 -2.08 -3.08
CA CYS A 74 -2.30 -1.32 -4.33
C CYS A 74 -3.70 -1.42 -4.96
N PHE A 75 -4.36 -2.58 -4.86
CA PHE A 75 -5.70 -2.75 -5.43
C PHE A 75 -6.83 -2.25 -4.54
N THR A 76 -6.65 -2.26 -3.22
CA THR A 76 -7.74 -2.06 -2.26
C THR A 76 -7.68 -0.71 -1.54
N THR A 77 -6.48 -0.28 -1.15
CA THR A 77 -6.21 0.95 -0.39
C THR A 77 -4.89 1.56 -0.90
N PRO A 78 -4.83 2.04 -2.16
CA PRO A 78 -3.59 2.52 -2.77
C PRO A 78 -2.94 3.67 -1.99
N GLU A 79 -3.74 4.54 -1.37
CA GLU A 79 -3.26 5.63 -0.53
C GLU A 79 -2.43 5.13 0.67
N GLN A 80 -2.81 4.00 1.27
CA GLN A 80 -2.04 3.37 2.36
C GLN A 80 -0.78 2.66 1.87
N TYR A 81 -0.74 2.25 0.59
CA TYR A 81 0.48 1.75 -0.02
C TYR A 81 1.48 2.91 -0.22
N PHE A 82 1.04 3.98 -0.88
CA PHE A 82 1.89 5.13 -1.18
C PHE A 82 2.35 5.86 0.08
N GLU A 83 1.49 6.01 1.09
CA GLU A 83 1.89 6.52 2.40
C GLU A 83 3.09 5.74 2.96
N LYS A 84 3.00 4.41 2.95
CA LYS A 84 4.06 3.57 3.51
C LYS A 84 5.35 3.71 2.69
N VAL A 85 5.26 3.80 1.37
CA VAL A 85 6.42 4.03 0.49
C VAL A 85 7.08 5.37 0.81
N LEU A 86 6.31 6.47 0.90
CA LEU A 86 6.83 7.79 1.26
C LEU A 86 7.48 7.78 2.63
N ARG A 87 6.83 7.19 3.63
CA ARG A 87 7.35 7.10 5.00
C ARG A 87 8.66 6.32 5.04
N GLN A 88 8.75 5.22 4.29
CA GLN A 88 9.99 4.44 4.20
C GLN A 88 11.07 5.15 3.40
N ALA A 89 10.71 6.01 2.46
CA ALA A 89 11.66 6.82 1.70
C ALA A 89 12.25 7.93 2.57
N ILE A 90 11.43 8.59 3.39
CA ILE A 90 11.82 9.72 4.25
C ILE A 90 12.52 9.25 5.54
N ASN A 91 12.12 8.14 6.14
CA ASN A 91 12.66 7.73 7.46
C ASN A 91 13.94 6.87 7.41
N LYS A 92 14.63 6.78 6.28
CA LYS A 92 15.92 6.09 6.19
C LYS A 92 17.06 7.04 6.64
N LEU A 93 18.25 6.51 6.93
CA LEU A 93 19.46 7.32 7.08
C LEU A 93 19.77 7.92 5.69
N GLY A 94 19.23 9.12 5.45
CA GLY A 94 19.10 9.72 4.11
C GLY A 94 17.81 9.31 3.40
N SER A 95 17.39 10.09 2.41
CA SER A 95 16.15 9.87 1.66
C SER A 95 16.33 8.87 0.52
N ASP A 96 15.37 7.96 0.34
CA ASP A 96 15.25 7.20 -0.92
C ASP A 96 14.61 8.11 -1.99
N GLU A 97 15.43 9.01 -2.56
CA GLU A 97 14.99 10.04 -3.51
C GLU A 97 14.25 9.46 -4.72
N TRP A 98 14.63 8.26 -5.17
CA TRP A 98 13.96 7.56 -6.26
C TRP A 98 12.52 7.18 -5.89
N ALA A 99 12.32 6.58 -4.73
CA ALA A 99 10.98 6.23 -4.26
C ALA A 99 10.13 7.47 -3.98
N LEU A 100 10.71 8.50 -3.35
CA LEU A 100 10.05 9.76 -3.05
C LEU A 100 9.58 10.46 -4.34
N THR A 101 10.51 10.70 -5.26
CA THR A 101 10.23 11.35 -6.55
C THR A 101 9.18 10.58 -7.33
N ARG A 102 9.32 9.25 -7.44
CA ARG A 102 8.37 8.42 -8.19
C ARG A 102 6.95 8.54 -7.65
N VAL A 103 6.76 8.53 -6.33
CA VAL A 103 5.41 8.67 -5.75
C VAL A 103 4.88 10.09 -5.97
N VAL A 104 5.69 11.13 -5.70
CA VAL A 104 5.24 12.51 -5.86
C VAL A 104 4.83 12.79 -7.30
N THR A 105 5.69 12.49 -8.27
CA THR A 105 5.42 12.83 -9.68
C THR A 105 4.28 12.01 -10.30
N THR A 106 4.15 10.73 -9.96
CA THR A 106 3.10 9.88 -10.56
C THR A 106 1.72 10.04 -9.91
N ARG A 107 1.66 10.58 -8.68
CA ARG A 107 0.41 10.66 -7.90
C ARG A 107 -0.10 12.08 -7.68
N ALA A 108 0.72 13.10 -7.94
CA ALA A 108 0.36 14.53 -7.79
C ALA A 108 -1.04 14.84 -8.35
N GLU A 109 -1.31 14.41 -9.58
CA GLU A 109 -2.55 14.72 -10.30
C GLU A 109 -3.64 13.64 -10.16
N VAL A 110 -3.40 12.58 -9.38
CA VAL A 110 -4.30 11.42 -9.30
C VAL A 110 -5.00 11.32 -7.94
N ASP A 111 -4.22 11.15 -6.87
CA ASP A 111 -4.75 10.89 -5.53
C ASP A 111 -3.86 11.42 -4.41
N MET A 112 -3.00 12.40 -4.71
CA MET A 112 -2.06 12.99 -3.75
C MET A 112 -2.77 13.47 -2.47
N VAL A 113 -3.93 14.13 -2.58
CA VAL A 113 -4.69 14.60 -1.41
C VAL A 113 -4.98 13.46 -0.43
N ARG A 114 -5.44 12.30 -0.92
CA ARG A 114 -5.73 11.12 -0.09
C ARG A 114 -4.46 10.51 0.51
N ILE A 115 -3.37 10.52 -0.25
CA ILE A 115 -2.05 10.07 0.22
C ILE A 115 -1.57 10.97 1.37
N LYS A 116 -1.71 12.29 1.27
CA LYS A 116 -1.35 13.26 2.32
C LYS A 116 -2.16 13.03 3.59
N GLU A 117 -3.48 12.85 3.47
CA GLU A 117 -4.34 12.53 4.61
C GLU A 117 -3.95 11.21 5.27
N ALA A 118 -3.66 10.17 4.48
CA ALA A 118 -3.20 8.89 5.00
C ALA A 118 -1.84 9.02 5.71
N TYR A 119 -0.92 9.82 5.15
CA TYR A 119 0.39 10.11 5.72
C TYR A 119 0.28 10.84 7.05
N GLN A 120 -0.50 11.91 7.12
CA GLN A 120 -0.71 12.66 8.36
C GLN A 120 -1.35 11.78 9.43
N ARG A 121 -2.39 11.01 9.09
CA ARG A 121 -3.04 10.08 10.02
C ARG A 121 -2.07 9.03 10.58
N ARG A 122 -1.10 8.60 9.78
CA ARG A 122 -0.16 7.53 10.16
C ARG A 122 1.08 8.02 10.90
N ASN A 123 1.56 9.23 10.58
CA ASN A 123 2.84 9.76 11.04
C ASN A 123 2.71 10.96 11.99
N SER A 124 1.50 11.48 12.18
CA SER A 124 1.20 12.65 13.03
C SER A 124 1.91 13.93 12.59
N ILE A 125 2.45 13.97 11.37
CA ILE A 125 3.04 15.15 10.73
C ILE A 125 2.53 15.27 9.30
N PRO A 126 2.30 16.50 8.78
CA PRO A 126 2.00 16.72 7.36
C PRO A 126 3.11 16.18 6.45
N LEU A 127 2.75 15.76 5.24
CA LEU A 127 3.71 15.23 4.27
C LEU A 127 4.68 16.33 3.81
N GLU A 128 4.17 17.54 3.63
CA GLU A 128 4.90 18.75 3.28
C GLU A 128 6.05 19.00 4.27
N GLN A 129 5.73 18.96 5.56
CA GLN A 129 6.71 19.15 6.62
C GLN A 129 7.74 18.03 6.67
N ALA A 130 7.33 16.79 6.37
CA ALA A 130 8.25 15.67 6.31
C ALA A 130 9.25 15.79 5.15
N ILE A 131 8.80 16.23 3.98
CA ILE A 131 9.65 16.47 2.79
C ILE A 131 10.61 17.64 3.04
N ALA A 132 10.11 18.77 3.56
CA ALA A 132 10.92 19.95 3.86
C ALA A 132 12.01 19.68 4.90
N LYS A 133 11.80 18.70 5.79
CA LYS A 133 12.79 18.32 6.80
C LYS A 133 13.92 17.45 6.24
N ASP A 134 13.61 16.61 5.26
CA ASP A 134 14.50 15.52 4.81
C ASP A 134 15.15 15.80 3.45
N THR A 135 14.64 16.78 2.70
CA THR A 135 15.18 17.21 1.41
C THR A 135 15.67 18.65 1.48
N SER A 136 16.41 19.11 0.46
CA SER A 136 16.89 20.50 0.41
C SER A 136 17.01 21.03 -1.02
N GLY A 137 17.12 22.36 -1.14
CA GLY A 137 17.42 23.03 -2.41
C GLY A 137 16.27 23.00 -3.41
N ASP A 138 16.60 23.00 -4.70
CA ASP A 138 15.59 23.04 -5.76
C ASP A 138 14.78 21.73 -5.84
N TYR A 139 15.36 20.62 -5.40
CA TYR A 139 14.66 19.35 -5.31
C TYR A 139 13.50 19.42 -4.31
N GLU A 140 13.75 19.94 -3.11
CA GLU A 140 12.70 20.17 -2.09
C GLU A 140 11.60 21.07 -2.64
N LYS A 141 11.96 22.24 -3.20
CA LYS A 141 11.00 23.20 -3.75
C LYS A 141 10.13 22.58 -4.83
N PHE A 142 10.73 21.79 -5.72
CA PHE A 142 10.01 21.09 -6.78
C PHE A 142 9.00 20.09 -6.22
N LEU A 143 9.40 19.26 -5.24
CA LEU A 143 8.49 18.31 -4.61
C LEU A 143 7.34 18.99 -3.88
N LEU A 144 7.62 20.05 -3.12
CA LEU A 144 6.61 20.83 -2.39
C LEU A 144 5.62 21.48 -3.35
N ALA A 145 6.09 22.05 -4.46
CA ALA A 145 5.24 22.61 -5.50
C ALA A 145 4.27 21.55 -6.07
N LEU A 146 4.76 20.35 -6.40
CA LEU A 146 3.93 19.26 -6.96
C LEU A 146 2.84 18.75 -6.00
N ILE A 147 3.05 18.83 -4.69
CA ILE A 147 2.04 18.39 -3.70
C ILE A 147 1.12 19.52 -3.23
N GLY A 148 1.21 20.69 -3.88
CA GLY A 148 0.36 21.85 -3.63
C GLY A 148 0.76 22.65 -2.39
N ALA A 149 2.06 22.67 -2.06
CA ALA A 149 2.63 23.33 -0.88
C ALA A 149 3.72 24.36 -1.24
N GLY A 150 3.84 24.73 -2.52
CA GLY A 150 4.69 25.83 -2.94
C GLY A 150 4.06 27.17 -2.56
N ASP A 151 4.89 28.11 -2.09
CA ASP A 151 4.52 29.52 -2.04
C ASP A 151 4.24 29.98 -3.49
N ALA A 152 3.03 30.49 -3.73
CA ALA A 152 2.67 31.08 -5.03
C ALA A 152 3.36 32.43 -5.25
#